data_AF-A0A5B9QQS7-F1
#
_entry.id   AF-A0A5B9QQS7-F1
#
_cell.length_a   1.000
_cell.length_b   1.000
_cell.length_c   1.000
_cell.angle_alpha   90.00
_cell.angle_beta   90.00
_cell.angle_gamma   90.00
#
_symmetry.space_group_name_H-M   'P 1'
#
loop_
_entity.id
_entity.type
_entity.pdbx_description
1 polymer ?
#
loop_
_entity_poly.entity_id
_entity_poly.type
_entity_poly.pdbx_seq_one_letter_code
_entity_poly.pdbx_strand_id
1 'polypeptide(L)'
;MPSFDPAFLERNKAAIKQASPLLDQISQAWDEIEEFFKSQGILRGTWLCFDSIFSGAHAQPPIGEELIGIQKIKGAWRICIGELIYADPEDDPNWKPIGEAPTHLRISLLDHVHPLFEELVRSNEEYVKDIEIAAKKSQAVLTDLNLAGL
;
A
#
# COMPACT_ATOMS: atom_id res chain seq x y z
N MET A 1 40.70 -0.79 -18.87
CA MET A 1 39.72 -0.50 -17.81
C MET A 1 40.39 -0.77 -16.47
N PRO A 2 40.31 0.13 -15.49
CA PRO A 2 40.81 -0.18 -14.15
C PRO A 2 40.00 -1.34 -13.55
N SER A 3 40.68 -2.35 -13.03
CA SER A 3 40.06 -3.46 -12.30
C SER A 3 39.80 -3.05 -10.86
N PHE A 4 38.64 -3.41 -10.31
CA PHE A 4 38.37 -3.21 -8.88
C PHE A 4 39.34 -4.03 -8.01
N ASP A 5 39.72 -3.46 -6.86
CA ASP A 5 40.54 -4.13 -5.86
C ASP A 5 39.83 -5.41 -5.33
N PRO A 6 40.47 -6.59 -5.38
CA PRO A 6 39.90 -7.82 -4.83
C PRO A 6 39.41 -7.69 -3.38
N ALA A 7 40.11 -6.93 -2.52
CA ALA A 7 39.70 -6.76 -1.13
C ALA A 7 38.38 -5.98 -1.00
N PHE A 8 38.16 -5.00 -1.88
CA PHE A 8 36.90 -4.27 -1.97
C PHE A 8 35.73 -5.19 -2.39
N LEU A 9 35.96 -6.07 -3.36
CA LEU A 9 34.96 -7.03 -3.82
C LEU A 9 34.58 -8.05 -2.73
N GLU A 10 35.55 -8.57 -1.98
CA GLU A 10 35.29 -9.50 -0.87
C GLU A 10 34.53 -8.85 0.28
N ARG A 11 34.83 -7.58 0.61
CA ARG A 11 34.05 -6.82 1.60
C ARG A 11 32.58 -6.68 1.20
N ASN A 12 32.31 -6.39 -0.06
CA ASN A 12 30.94 -6.30 -0.58
C ASN A 12 30.23 -7.67 -0.53
N LYS A 13 30.90 -8.75 -0.93
CA LYS A 13 30.33 -10.12 -0.82
C LYS A 13 29.99 -10.48 0.62
N ALA A 14 30.85 -10.14 1.59
CA ALA A 14 30.59 -10.39 2.99
C ALA A 14 29.35 -9.62 3.48
N ALA A 15 29.21 -8.34 3.10
CA ALA A 15 28.03 -7.54 3.43
C ALA A 15 26.74 -8.12 2.83
N ILE A 16 26.75 -8.53 1.56
CA ILE A 16 25.60 -9.18 0.92
C ILE A 16 25.25 -10.49 1.62
N LYS A 17 26.26 -11.32 1.93
CA LYS A 17 26.05 -12.59 2.63
C LYS A 17 25.44 -12.39 4.02
N GLN A 18 25.83 -11.33 4.72
CA GLN A 18 25.24 -10.96 6.01
C GLN A 18 23.81 -10.43 5.87
N ALA A 19 23.54 -9.60 4.86
CA ALA A 19 22.24 -8.98 4.66
C ALA A 19 21.17 -9.95 4.15
N SER A 20 21.53 -10.93 3.30
CA SER A 20 20.58 -11.85 2.67
C SER A 20 19.58 -12.50 3.64
N PRO A 21 20.00 -13.18 4.73
CA PRO A 21 19.03 -13.81 5.63
C PRO A 21 18.13 -12.80 6.36
N LEU A 22 18.59 -11.56 6.57
CA LEU A 22 17.78 -10.50 7.18
C LEU A 22 16.71 -9.99 6.20
N LEU A 23 17.07 -9.87 4.92
CA LEU A 23 16.11 -9.50 3.87
C LEU A 23 15.06 -10.59 3.64
N ASP A 24 15.44 -11.86 3.79
CA ASP A 24 14.50 -12.98 3.76
C ASP A 24 13.52 -12.90 4.94
N GLN A 25 14.02 -12.62 6.15
CA GLN A 25 13.17 -12.41 7.33
C GLN A 25 12.20 -11.23 7.16
N ILE A 26 12.66 -10.10 6.60
CA ILE A 26 11.78 -8.95 6.32
C ILE A 26 10.71 -9.31 5.29
N SER A 27 11.06 -10.07 4.25
CA SER A 27 10.11 -10.49 3.23
C SER A 27 9.04 -11.42 3.83
N GLN A 28 9.46 -12.37 4.65
CA GLN A 28 8.54 -13.25 5.38
C GLN A 28 7.63 -12.45 6.34
N ALA A 29 8.17 -11.45 7.05
CA ALA A 29 7.36 -10.61 7.93
C ALA A 29 6.27 -9.87 7.15
N TRP A 30 6.57 -9.35 5.95
CA TRP A 30 5.55 -8.73 5.09
C TRP A 30 4.46 -9.72 4.66
N ASP A 31 4.81 -10.96 4.34
CA ASP A 31 3.82 -12.00 4.02
C ASP A 31 2.90 -12.28 5.23
N GLU A 32 3.47 -12.41 6.43
CA GLU A 32 2.71 -12.61 7.67
C GLU A 32 1.81 -11.41 8.01
N ILE A 33 2.28 -10.19 7.80
CA ILE A 33 1.49 -8.97 7.98
C ILE A 33 0.35 -8.90 6.96
N GLU A 34 0.58 -9.21 5.69
CA GLU A 34 -0.50 -9.25 4.69
C GLU A 34 -1.59 -10.25 5.07
N GLU A 35 -1.21 -11.46 5.49
CA GLU A 35 -2.17 -12.48 5.94
C GLU A 35 -2.90 -12.05 7.21
N PHE A 36 -2.22 -11.38 8.14
CA PHE A 36 -2.86 -10.78 9.30
C PHE A 36 -3.94 -9.78 8.87
N PHE A 37 -3.62 -8.79 8.02
CA PHE A 37 -4.60 -7.81 7.53
C PHE A 37 -5.81 -8.48 6.84
N LYS A 38 -5.57 -9.48 5.98
CA LYS A 38 -6.65 -10.25 5.34
C LYS A 38 -7.53 -10.95 6.35
N SER A 39 -6.95 -11.55 7.39
CA SER A 39 -7.69 -12.27 8.44
C SER A 39 -8.62 -11.36 9.27
N GLN A 40 -8.32 -10.06 9.35
CA GLN A 40 -9.16 -9.09 10.06
C GLN A 40 -10.34 -8.59 9.21
N GLY A 41 -10.33 -8.87 7.91
CA GLY A 41 -11.36 -8.43 6.97
C GLY A 41 -11.11 -7.03 6.41
N ILE A 42 -11.30 -6.90 5.09
CA ILE A 42 -11.06 -5.66 4.35
C ILE A 42 -12.30 -5.38 3.51
N LEU A 43 -13.03 -4.32 3.85
CA LEU A 43 -14.27 -3.97 3.15
C LEU A 43 -14.03 -3.06 1.94
N ARG A 44 -13.04 -2.16 2.03
CA ARG A 44 -12.61 -1.28 0.95
C ARG A 44 -11.11 -1.03 0.98
N GLY A 45 -10.57 -0.53 -0.13
CA GLY A 45 -9.18 -0.08 -0.18
C GLY A 45 -8.97 1.11 0.77
N THR A 46 -7.78 1.21 1.33
CA THR A 46 -7.41 2.30 2.24
C THR A 46 -5.93 2.61 2.14
N TRP A 47 -5.53 3.83 2.49
CA TRP A 47 -4.13 4.22 2.45
C TRP A 47 -3.86 5.41 3.38
N LEU A 48 -2.57 5.61 3.65
CA LEU A 48 -2.07 6.81 4.30
C LEU A 48 -0.82 7.32 3.57
N CYS A 49 -0.60 8.62 3.67
CA CYS A 49 0.60 9.29 3.20
C CYS A 49 1.72 9.11 4.23
N PHE A 50 2.89 8.64 3.80
CA PHE A 50 4.07 8.48 4.65
C PHE A 50 5.20 9.46 4.29
N ASP A 51 5.23 9.96 3.05
CA ASP A 51 6.17 11.01 2.63
C ASP A 51 5.55 11.92 1.56
N SER A 52 6.12 13.11 1.40
CA SER A 52 5.73 14.10 0.39
C SER A 52 6.81 14.24 -0.68
N ILE A 53 6.39 14.27 -1.93
CA ILE A 53 7.28 14.41 -3.09
C ILE A 53 7.48 15.90 -3.39
N PHE A 54 8.73 16.35 -3.46
CA PHE A 54 9.07 17.75 -3.75
C PHE A 54 9.91 17.86 -5.04
N SER A 55 9.68 18.91 -5.84
CA SER A 55 10.52 19.22 -7.00
C SER A 55 11.49 20.37 -6.68
N GLY A 56 12.80 20.11 -6.76
CA GLY A 56 13.83 21.12 -6.47
C GLY A 56 13.97 21.47 -4.98
N ALA A 57 14.92 22.37 -4.67
CA ALA A 57 15.35 22.61 -3.28
C ALA A 57 14.31 23.31 -2.38
N HIS A 58 13.25 23.91 -2.94
CA HIS A 58 12.33 24.78 -2.21
C HIS A 58 10.87 24.79 -2.72
N ALA A 59 10.41 23.80 -3.50
CA ALA A 59 9.01 23.81 -3.92
C ALA A 59 8.09 23.54 -2.72
N GLN A 60 7.35 24.56 -2.30
CA GLN A 60 6.09 24.37 -1.59
C GLN A 60 4.97 24.92 -2.47
N PRO A 61 3.83 24.22 -2.60
CA PRO A 61 3.48 22.94 -1.97
C PRO A 61 4.23 21.72 -2.58
N PRO A 62 4.17 20.53 -1.95
CA PRO A 62 4.65 19.29 -2.57
C PRO A 62 4.00 19.05 -3.93
N ILE A 63 4.72 18.38 -4.83
CA ILE A 63 4.22 17.99 -6.16
C ILE A 63 3.48 16.64 -6.12
N GLY A 64 3.54 15.93 -5.00
CA GLY A 64 2.91 14.63 -4.84
C GLY A 64 3.11 14.04 -3.45
N GLU A 65 2.68 12.80 -3.28
CA GLU A 65 2.74 12.03 -2.03
C GLU A 65 3.19 10.59 -2.31
N GLU A 66 3.95 10.04 -1.38
CA GLU A 66 4.22 8.61 -1.31
C GLU A 66 3.29 7.98 -0.27
N LEU A 67 2.65 6.88 -0.68
CA LEU A 67 1.52 6.28 0.00
C LEU A 67 1.81 4.81 0.31
N ILE A 68 1.35 4.35 1.47
CA ILE A 68 1.21 2.93 1.79
C ILE A 68 -0.26 2.61 1.98
N GLY A 69 -0.73 1.50 1.40
CA GLY A 69 -2.15 1.19 1.40
C GLY A 69 -2.47 -0.29 1.26
N ILE A 70 -3.72 -0.62 1.55
CA ILE A 70 -4.34 -1.90 1.25
C ILE A 70 -5.16 -1.73 -0.02
N GLN A 71 -4.73 -2.41 -1.08
CA GLN A 71 -5.35 -2.28 -2.40
C GLN A 71 -5.66 -3.64 -3.01
N LYS A 72 -6.69 -3.68 -3.86
CA LYS A 72 -7.10 -4.90 -4.55
C LYS A 72 -6.35 -5.01 -5.87
N ILE A 73 -5.24 -5.74 -5.88
CA ILE A 73 -4.42 -5.97 -7.07
C ILE A 73 -4.73 -7.36 -7.62
N LYS A 74 -5.17 -7.42 -8.88
CA LYS A 74 -5.51 -8.69 -9.59
C LYS A 74 -6.47 -9.59 -8.79
N GLY A 75 -7.44 -8.98 -8.10
CA GLY A 75 -8.46 -9.68 -7.32
C GLY A 75 -8.10 -10.04 -5.87
N ALA A 76 -6.84 -9.84 -5.46
CA ALA A 76 -6.38 -10.09 -4.10
C ALA A 76 -6.08 -8.78 -3.36
N TRP A 77 -6.41 -8.72 -2.08
CA TRP A 77 -5.99 -7.63 -1.20
C TRP A 77 -4.49 -7.75 -0.90
N ARG A 78 -3.73 -6.69 -1.13
CA ARG A 78 -2.28 -6.64 -0.94
C ARG A 78 -1.90 -5.37 -0.20
N ILE A 79 -0.84 -5.43 0.60
CA ILE A 79 -0.17 -4.20 1.06
C ILE A 79 0.62 -3.66 -0.12
N CYS A 80 0.42 -2.40 -0.43
CA CYS A 80 0.96 -1.75 -1.61
C CYS A 80 1.65 -0.44 -1.24
N ILE A 81 2.61 -0.06 -2.07
CA ILE A 81 3.13 1.29 -2.14
C ILE A 81 2.55 1.97 -3.37
N GLY A 82 2.35 3.28 -3.30
CA GLY A 82 1.91 4.08 -4.42
C GLY A 82 2.47 5.49 -4.32
N GLU A 83 2.54 6.15 -5.46
CA GLU A 83 2.91 7.55 -5.58
C GLU A 83 1.73 8.25 -6.27
N LEU A 84 1.37 9.41 -5.73
CA LEU A 84 0.37 10.30 -6.30
C LEU A 84 1.07 11.60 -6.70
N ILE A 85 0.96 12.01 -7.96
CA ILE A 85 1.52 13.28 -8.43
C ILE A 85 0.38 14.24 -8.73
N TYR A 86 0.34 15.40 -8.06
CA TYR A 86 -0.78 16.35 -8.14
C TYR A 86 -0.87 17.13 -9.46
N ALA A 87 -0.01 16.82 -10.43
CA ALA A 87 -0.03 17.44 -11.75
C ALA A 87 -1.30 17.08 -12.54
N ASP A 88 -1.92 15.92 -12.23
CA ASP A 88 -3.18 15.49 -12.83
C ASP A 88 -4.19 15.11 -11.73
N PRO A 89 -5.34 15.81 -11.63
CA PRO A 89 -6.37 15.47 -10.65
C PRO A 89 -7.07 14.13 -10.91
N GLU A 90 -6.89 13.52 -12.08
CA GLU A 90 -7.43 12.19 -12.42
C GLU A 90 -6.42 11.05 -12.18
N ASP A 91 -5.17 11.35 -11.78
CA ASP A 91 -4.17 10.32 -11.53
C ASP A 91 -4.50 9.55 -10.24
N ASP A 92 -4.93 8.30 -10.40
CA ASP A 92 -4.92 7.32 -9.32
C ASP A 92 -3.46 7.00 -8.93
N PRO A 93 -3.17 6.74 -7.65
CA PRO A 93 -1.81 6.37 -7.25
C PRO A 93 -1.31 5.13 -7.99
N ASN A 94 -0.02 5.11 -8.32
CA ASN A 94 0.61 4.06 -9.13
C ASN A 94 0.89 2.75 -8.36
N TRP A 95 -0.14 2.18 -7.74
CA TRP A 95 -0.02 1.07 -6.77
C TRP A 95 0.78 -0.13 -7.26
N LYS A 96 1.72 -0.59 -6.41
CA LYS A 96 2.49 -1.83 -6.57
C LYS A 96 2.53 -2.59 -5.25
N PRO A 97 2.46 -3.94 -5.25
CA PRO A 97 2.62 -4.73 -4.04
C PRO A 97 3.93 -4.41 -3.31
N ILE A 98 3.91 -4.43 -1.98
CA ILE A 98 5.07 -4.09 -1.14
C ILE A 98 6.29 -4.98 -1.45
N GLY A 99 6.08 -6.23 -1.87
CA GLY A 99 7.15 -7.14 -2.29
C GLY A 99 7.91 -6.70 -3.55
N GLU A 100 7.31 -5.82 -4.37
CA GLU A 100 7.94 -5.22 -5.56
C GLU A 100 8.64 -3.89 -5.24
N ALA A 101 8.52 -3.39 -4.01
CA ALA A 101 9.13 -2.13 -3.58
C ALA A 101 10.66 -2.26 -3.40
N PRO A 102 11.40 -1.16 -3.62
CA PRO A 102 12.80 -1.05 -3.23
C PRO A 102 13.04 -1.52 -1.79
N THR A 103 14.14 -2.26 -1.57
CA THR A 103 14.45 -2.85 -0.26
C THR A 103 14.48 -1.84 0.89
N HIS A 104 14.98 -0.62 0.65
CA HIS A 104 15.02 0.41 1.69
C HIS A 104 13.62 0.85 2.13
N LEU A 105 12.67 0.96 1.20
CA LEU A 105 11.26 1.26 1.52
C LEU A 105 10.60 0.10 2.26
N ARG A 106 10.86 -1.15 1.86
CA ARG A 106 10.35 -2.33 2.59
C ARG A 106 10.83 -2.37 4.04
N ILE A 107 11.99 -1.79 4.34
CA ILE A 107 12.52 -1.67 5.70
C ILE A 107 11.85 -0.50 6.44
N SER A 108 11.86 0.70 5.87
CA SER A 108 11.33 1.90 6.54
C SER A 108 9.82 1.82 6.77
N LEU A 109 9.08 1.20 5.85
CA LEU A 109 7.62 1.11 5.93
C LEU A 109 7.11 0.12 6.98
N LEU A 110 7.98 -0.68 7.61
CA LEU A 110 7.57 -1.49 8.75
C LEU A 110 7.03 -0.63 9.91
N ASP A 111 7.58 0.58 10.09
CA ASP A 111 7.12 1.53 11.11
C ASP A 111 5.69 2.06 10.83
N HIS A 112 5.19 1.88 9.61
CA HIS A 112 3.86 2.32 9.18
C HIS A 112 2.80 1.21 9.20
N VAL A 113 3.17 -0.02 9.55
CA VAL A 113 2.23 -1.16 9.59
C VAL A 113 1.10 -0.92 10.61
N HIS A 114 1.44 -0.45 11.80
CA HIS A 114 0.44 -0.19 12.83
C HIS A 114 -0.49 0.98 12.47
N PRO A 115 0.01 2.17 12.08
CA PRO A 115 -0.83 3.24 11.55
C PRO A 115 -1.73 2.81 10.37
N LEU A 116 -1.22 1.97 9.46
CA LEU A 116 -2.02 1.44 8.35
C LEU A 116 -3.15 0.54 8.83
N PHE A 117 -2.93 -0.21 9.91
CA PHE A 117 -3.98 -1.04 10.50
C PHE A 117 -5.05 -0.20 11.18
N GLU A 118 -4.68 0.85 11.91
CA GLU A 118 -5.64 1.81 12.47
C GLU A 118 -6.48 2.45 11.36
N GLU A 119 -5.85 2.79 10.24
CA GLU A 119 -6.53 3.33 9.08
C GLU A 119 -7.49 2.32 8.43
N LEU A 120 -7.13 1.04 8.37
CA LEU A 120 -8.02 -0.04 7.93
C LEU A 120 -9.26 -0.14 8.83
N VAL A 121 -9.06 -0.12 10.16
CA VAL A 121 -10.18 -0.17 11.12
C VAL A 121 -11.12 1.01 10.91
N ARG A 122 -10.59 2.23 10.88
CA ARG A 122 -11.37 3.46 10.62
C ARG A 122 -12.14 3.37 9.30
N SER A 123 -11.45 2.93 8.24
CA SER A 123 -12.01 2.80 6.90
C SER A 123 -13.16 1.79 6.85
N ASN A 124 -13.02 0.64 7.54
CA ASN A 124 -14.09 -0.34 7.68
C ASN A 124 -15.29 0.21 8.46
N GLU A 125 -15.06 0.87 9.60
CA GLU A 125 -16.13 1.47 10.43
C GLU A 125 -16.94 2.54 9.67
N GLU A 126 -16.26 3.37 8.88
CA GLU A 126 -16.91 4.34 8.00
C GLU A 126 -17.71 3.64 6.91
N TYR A 127 -17.12 2.64 6.24
CA TYR A 127 -17.74 2.00 5.09
C TYR A 127 -18.94 1.12 5.45
N VAL A 128 -19.00 0.57 6.67
CA VAL A 128 -20.21 -0.10 7.15
C VAL A 128 -21.44 0.82 7.07
N LYS A 129 -21.28 2.12 7.37
CA LYS A 129 -22.38 3.10 7.28
C LYS A 129 -22.86 3.26 5.84
N ASP A 130 -21.92 3.29 4.89
CA ASP A 130 -22.23 3.36 3.46
C ASP A 130 -22.95 2.09 2.98
N ILE A 131 -22.50 0.92 3.45
CA ILE A 131 -23.15 -0.37 3.16
C ILE A 131 -24.57 -0.40 3.70
N GLU A 132 -24.82 0.07 4.92
CA GLU A 132 -26.17 0.14 5.50
C GLU A 132 -27.12 1.03 4.68
N ILE A 133 -26.62 2.18 4.21
CA ILE A 133 -27.36 3.08 3.32
C ILE A 133 -27.65 2.39 1.98
N ALA A 134 -26.64 1.75 1.39
CA ALA A 134 -26.78 1.04 0.12
C ALA A 134 -27.76 -0.14 0.22
N ALA A 135 -27.72 -0.90 1.32
CA ALA A 135 -28.64 -2.01 1.58
C ALA A 135 -30.09 -1.54 1.59
N LYS A 136 -30.40 -0.42 2.27
CA LYS A 136 -31.74 0.18 2.27
C LYS A 136 -32.18 0.63 0.87
N LYS A 137 -31.27 1.29 0.13
CA LYS A 137 -31.55 1.71 -1.25
C LYS A 137 -31.81 0.52 -2.17
N SER A 138 -31.09 -0.59 -2.00
CA SER A 138 -31.24 -1.78 -2.83
C SER A 138 -32.65 -2.38 -2.76
N GLN A 139 -33.27 -2.39 -1.57
CA GLN A 139 -34.64 -2.86 -1.39
C GLN A 139 -35.67 -1.97 -2.10
N ALA A 140 -35.45 -0.66 -2.10
CA ALA A 140 -36.29 0.28 -2.85
C ALA A 140 -36.17 0.04 -4.36
N VAL A 141 -34.95 -0.09 -4.88
CA VAL A 141 -34.70 -0.39 -6.29
C VAL A 141 -35.38 -1.70 -6.72
N LEU A 142 -35.28 -2.76 -5.91
CA LEU A 142 -35.96 -4.03 -6.21
C LEU A 142 -37.49 -3.90 -6.22
N THR A 143 -38.04 -3.06 -5.34
CA THR A 143 -39.49 -2.81 -5.30
C THR A 143 -39.93 -2.06 -6.56
N ASP A 144 -39.19 -1.03 -6.97
CA ASP A 144 -39.48 -0.27 -8.19
C ASP A 144 -39.38 -1.13 -9.45
N LEU A 145 -38.38 -2.01 -9.53
CA LEU A 145 -38.21 -2.94 -10.65
C LEU A 145 -39.32 -4.01 -10.70
N ASN A 146 -39.78 -4.50 -9.55
CA ASN A 146 -40.89 -5.44 -9.49
C ASN A 146 -42.26 -4.79 -9.77
N LEU A 147 -42.41 -3.48 -9.51
CA LEU A 147 -43.58 -2.69 -9.87
C LEU A 147 -43.57 -2.22 -11.35
N ALA A 148 -42.44 -2.31 -12.04
CA ALA A 148 -42.33 -2.06 -13.48
C ALA A 148 -42.63 -3.31 -14.34
N GLY A 149 -42.92 -4.45 -13.71
CA GLY A 149 -43.20 -5.74 -14.34
C GLY A 149 -44.65 -6.23 -14.23
N LEU A 150 -45.59 -5.40 -13.76
CA LEU A 150 -47.04 -5.61 -13.74
C LEU A 150 -47.74 -4.35 -14.26
#